data_AF-E9EZQ3-F1
#
_entry.id   AF-E9EZQ3-F1
#
_cell.length_a   1.000
_cell.length_b   1.000
_cell.length_c   1.000
_cell.angle_alpha   90.00
_cell.angle_beta   90.00
_cell.angle_gamma   90.00
#
_symmetry.space_group_name_H-M   'P 1'
#
loop_
_entity.id
_entity.type
_entity.pdbx_description
1 polymer ?
#
loop_
_entity_poly.entity_id
_entity_poly.type
_entity_poly.pdbx_seq_one_letter_code
_entity_poly.pdbx_strand_id
1 'polypeptide(L)'
;MTAEANPTEIDTLPLSRLDWAIAGTSSSSSRTVDGKQVSHSRWDHWIDSRTSQPETASDQGDMYPQPDGSTLEKGRMVNPDTGRETAYEEIWDDEEPAPTASEQVCAVLRYEEGPTRGLVVRLGRYSQGFVRSGQEISLERWEWKRSQAVRTVRMGQEELPCKQALERAYRLGDQVLAGSKTWTVVEVA
;
A
#
# COMPACT_ATOMS: atom_id res chain seq x y z
N MET A 1 -22.60 -28.39 22.21
CA MET A 1 -22.62 -28.00 20.78
C MET A 1 -22.65 -26.48 20.77
N THR A 2 -21.49 -25.85 20.87
CA THR A 2 -21.34 -24.40 20.88
C THR A 2 -21.33 -23.92 19.45
N ALA A 3 -22.27 -23.04 19.09
CA ALA A 3 -22.26 -22.37 17.80
C ALA A 3 -20.93 -21.62 17.65
N GLU A 4 -20.19 -21.95 16.61
CA GLU A 4 -19.03 -21.15 16.20
C GLU A 4 -19.55 -19.78 15.79
N ALA A 5 -19.00 -18.73 16.41
CA ALA A 5 -19.27 -17.37 16.00
C ALA A 5 -18.79 -17.19 14.55
N ASN A 6 -19.70 -16.78 13.66
CA ASN A 6 -19.33 -16.28 12.34
C ASN A 6 -18.25 -15.21 12.53
N PRO A 7 -17.10 -15.28 11.82
CA PRO A 7 -16.12 -14.21 11.89
C PRO A 7 -16.78 -12.94 11.39
N THR A 8 -16.98 -12.02 12.33
CA THR A 8 -17.61 -10.71 12.19
C THR A 8 -17.15 -9.99 10.93
N GLU A 9 -18.10 -9.48 10.15
CA GLU A 9 -17.86 -8.38 9.22
C GLU A 9 -17.01 -7.35 9.94
N ILE A 10 -15.82 -7.04 9.42
CA ILE A 10 -15.09 -5.88 9.92
C ILE A 10 -15.92 -4.66 9.57
N ASP A 11 -16.40 -3.97 10.60
CA ASP A 11 -17.00 -2.64 10.47
C ASP A 11 -16.02 -1.71 9.76
N THR A 12 -16.54 -0.99 8.77
CA THR A 12 -15.79 0.07 8.07
C THR A 12 -15.30 1.10 9.09
N LEU A 13 -13.98 1.25 9.20
CA LEU A 13 -13.35 2.23 10.08
C LEU A 13 -13.57 3.65 9.53
N PRO A 14 -13.75 4.66 10.41
CA PRO A 14 -13.87 6.04 9.98
C PRO A 14 -12.53 6.56 9.44
N LEU A 15 -12.58 7.40 8.40
CA LEU A 15 -11.39 8.01 7.79
C LEU A 15 -10.60 8.90 8.76
N SER A 16 -11.21 9.38 9.85
CA SER A 16 -10.50 10.13 10.90
C SER A 16 -9.44 9.30 11.64
N ARG A 17 -9.41 7.98 11.45
CA ARG A 17 -8.36 7.10 11.97
C ARG A 17 -7.19 6.92 11.01
N LEU A 18 -7.29 7.44 9.78
CA LEU A 18 -6.20 7.39 8.81
C LEU A 18 -5.25 8.56 9.08
N ASP A 19 -3.99 8.27 9.40
CA ASP A 19 -2.96 9.30 9.48
C ASP A 19 -2.55 9.75 8.06
N TRP A 20 -2.13 8.79 7.24
CA TRP A 20 -1.72 9.05 5.86
C TRP A 20 -1.83 7.79 4.99
N ALA A 21 -2.06 7.97 3.68
CA ALA A 21 -1.98 6.90 2.69
C ALA A 21 -1.49 7.47 1.36
N ILE A 22 -0.56 6.76 0.74
CA ILE A 22 -0.05 7.03 -0.60
C ILE A 22 -0.06 5.75 -1.42
N ALA A 23 -0.12 5.91 -2.74
CA ALA A 23 0.18 4.83 -3.69
C ALA A 23 0.89 5.43 -4.90
N GLY A 24 1.87 4.72 -5.44
CA GLY A 24 2.72 5.22 -6.50
C GLY A 24 3.87 4.27 -6.78
N THR A 25 5.00 4.84 -7.21
CA THR A 25 6.21 4.09 -7.51
C THR A 25 7.34 4.57 -6.63
N SER A 26 8.24 3.66 -6.23
CA SER A 26 9.49 4.02 -5.57
C SER A 26 10.67 3.79 -6.50
N SER A 27 11.73 4.55 -6.27
CA SER A 27 13.03 4.36 -6.91
C SER A 27 14.13 4.47 -5.86
N SER A 28 15.20 3.70 -6.04
CA SER A 28 16.33 3.70 -5.10
C SER A 28 17.66 3.82 -5.85
N SER A 29 18.59 4.55 -5.25
CA SER A 29 19.94 4.76 -5.77
C SER A 29 20.97 4.62 -4.63
N SER A 30 22.23 4.39 -4.95
CA SER A 30 23.30 4.40 -3.93
C SER A 30 23.79 5.83 -3.70
N ARG A 31 23.98 6.21 -2.44
CA ARG A 31 24.49 7.51 -2.03
C ARG A 31 25.52 7.35 -0.91
N THR A 32 26.53 8.22 -0.88
CA THR A 32 27.49 8.28 0.23
C THR A 32 27.10 9.36 1.23
N VAL A 33 26.88 8.99 2.49
CA VAL A 33 26.61 9.89 3.62
C VAL A 33 27.64 9.61 4.71
N ASP A 34 28.36 10.63 5.17
CA ASP A 34 29.43 10.52 6.18
C ASP A 34 30.46 9.40 5.89
N GLY A 35 30.80 9.22 4.61
CA GLY A 35 31.75 8.20 4.16
C GLY A 35 31.21 6.77 4.11
N LYS A 36 29.92 6.56 4.39
CA LYS A 36 29.24 5.27 4.28
C LYS A 36 28.31 5.24 3.07
N GLN A 37 28.25 4.12 2.37
CA GLN A 37 27.24 3.90 1.34
C GLN A 37 25.90 3.56 1.99
N VAL A 38 24.86 4.27 1.57
CA VAL A 38 23.46 4.07 1.99
C VAL A 38 22.59 3.99 0.74
N SER A 39 21.42 3.36 0.86
CA SER A 39 20.40 3.47 -0.19
C SER A 39 19.64 4.77 0.00
N HIS A 40 19.49 5.54 -1.06
CA HIS A 40 18.66 6.73 -1.11
C HIS A 40 17.40 6.39 -1.90
N SER A 41 16.25 6.42 -1.21
CA SER A 41 14.95 6.05 -1.75
C SER A 41 14.10 7.30 -1.93
N ARG A 42 13.31 7.30 -3.00
CA ARG A 42 12.34 8.33 -3.34
C ARG A 42 11.03 7.64 -3.69
N TRP A 43 9.91 8.17 -3.21
CA TRP A 43 8.60 7.76 -3.66
C TRP A 43 7.95 8.89 -4.45
N ASP A 44 7.35 8.52 -5.58
CA ASP A 44 6.63 9.42 -6.46
C ASP A 44 5.14 9.08 -6.32
N HIS A 45 4.39 9.98 -5.67
CA HIS A 45 2.99 9.73 -5.38
C HIS A 45 2.16 9.80 -6.67
N TRP A 46 1.28 8.82 -6.83
CA TRP A 46 0.27 8.81 -7.88
C TRP A 46 -1.14 9.01 -7.31
N ILE A 47 -1.34 8.58 -6.06
CA ILE A 47 -2.52 8.77 -5.23
C ILE A 47 -2.04 9.22 -3.84
N ASP A 48 -2.67 10.23 -3.26
CA ASP A 48 -2.37 10.74 -1.92
C ASP A 48 -3.69 11.04 -1.18
N SER A 49 -3.76 10.71 0.12
CA SER A 49 -4.95 10.99 0.93
C SER A 49 -5.07 12.48 1.31
N ARG A 50 -3.95 13.20 1.40
CA ARG A 50 -3.88 14.59 1.89
C ARG A 50 -3.91 15.65 0.78
N THR A 51 -3.64 15.28 -0.48
CA THR A 51 -3.66 16.21 -1.61
C THR A 51 -4.32 15.62 -2.86
N SER A 52 -4.94 16.48 -3.67
CA SER A 52 -5.42 16.14 -5.02
C SER A 52 -4.38 16.42 -6.12
N GLN A 53 -3.20 16.91 -5.75
CA GLN A 53 -2.05 17.16 -6.64
C GLN A 53 -0.85 16.30 -6.19
N PRO A 54 -1.00 14.95 -6.23
CA PRO A 54 0.01 14.04 -5.69
C PRO A 54 1.39 14.22 -6.35
N GLU A 55 1.45 14.65 -7.61
CA GLU A 55 2.70 14.93 -8.34
C GLU A 55 3.55 16.07 -7.74
N THR A 56 2.96 16.89 -6.88
CA THR A 56 3.67 17.95 -6.16
C THR A 56 4.22 17.48 -4.81
N ALA A 57 3.78 16.32 -4.34
CA ALA A 57 4.32 15.69 -3.15
C ALA A 57 5.58 14.89 -3.51
N SER A 58 6.58 14.97 -2.64
CA SER A 58 7.78 14.15 -2.74
C SER A 58 8.25 13.83 -1.34
N ASP A 59 8.42 12.54 -1.08
CA ASP A 59 9.05 11.95 0.07
C ASP A 59 10.30 11.21 -0.39
N GLN A 60 11.35 11.34 0.42
CA GLN A 60 12.63 10.70 0.17
C GLN A 60 13.34 10.50 1.50
N GLY A 61 14.14 9.45 1.55
CA GLY A 61 14.82 9.00 2.75
C GLY A 61 16.13 8.31 2.42
N ASP A 62 17.10 8.45 3.31
CA ASP A 62 18.30 7.61 3.32
C ASP A 62 18.03 6.40 4.24
N MET A 63 18.28 5.19 3.73
CA MET A 63 18.00 3.91 4.37
C MET A 63 19.25 3.35 5.05
N TYR A 64 19.19 3.16 6.36
CA TYR A 64 20.30 2.69 7.20
C TYR A 64 19.96 1.31 7.80
N PRO A 65 20.55 0.22 7.29
CA PRO A 65 20.39 -1.10 7.89
C PRO A 65 20.87 -1.11 9.35
N GLN A 66 20.10 -1.73 10.24
CA GLN A 66 20.39 -1.81 11.67
C GLN A 66 20.88 -3.20 12.08
N PRO A 67 21.62 -3.33 13.20
CA PRO A 67 22.16 -4.63 13.64
C PRO A 67 21.10 -5.69 14.00
N ASP A 68 19.88 -5.28 14.32
CA ASP A 68 18.76 -6.18 14.63
C ASP A 68 18.00 -6.65 13.37
N GLY A 69 18.40 -6.18 12.19
CA GLY A 69 17.80 -6.53 10.91
C GLY A 69 16.73 -5.55 10.43
N SER A 70 16.33 -4.58 11.25
CA SER A 70 15.43 -3.50 10.81
C SER A 70 16.18 -2.47 9.96
N THR A 71 15.44 -1.59 9.29
CA THR A 71 15.99 -0.48 8.51
C THR A 71 15.50 0.85 9.06
N LEU A 72 16.42 1.72 9.47
CA LEU A 72 16.13 3.09 9.87
C LEU A 72 16.14 3.98 8.63
N GLU A 73 14.98 4.53 8.29
CA GLU A 73 14.85 5.59 7.30
C GLU A 73 15.01 6.96 7.95
N LYS A 74 15.79 7.84 7.31
CA LYS A 74 15.89 9.25 7.71
C LYS A 74 15.60 10.15 6.53
N GLY A 75 14.67 11.07 6.69
CA GLY A 75 14.33 12.04 5.66
C GLY A 75 13.93 13.39 6.22
N ARG A 76 13.41 14.23 5.32
CA ARG A 76 12.84 15.54 5.66
C ARG A 76 11.52 15.68 4.94
N MET A 77 10.50 16.14 5.67
CA MET A 77 9.20 16.47 5.09
C MET A 77 8.60 17.70 5.76
N VAL A 78 7.63 18.32 5.11
CA VAL A 78 6.85 19.40 5.72
C VAL A 78 5.97 18.80 6.81
N ASN A 79 6.20 19.18 8.06
CA ASN A 79 5.31 18.81 9.15
C ASN A 79 3.94 19.49 8.94
N PRO A 80 2.83 18.74 8.86
CA PRO A 80 1.53 19.30 8.48
C PRO A 80 0.96 20.25 9.54
N ASP A 81 1.30 20.08 10.81
CA ASP A 81 0.81 20.93 11.91
C ASP A 81 1.50 22.30 11.93
N THR A 82 2.76 22.35 11.50
CA THR A 82 3.60 23.56 11.57
C THR A 82 3.85 24.22 10.22
N GLY A 83 3.63 23.50 9.11
CA GLY A 83 3.98 23.94 7.76
C GLY A 83 5.49 24.08 7.52
N ARG A 84 6.34 23.52 8.41
CA ARG A 84 7.80 23.67 8.36
C ARG A 84 8.47 22.36 8.01
N GLU A 85 9.49 22.44 7.15
CA GLU A 85 10.35 21.29 6.86
C GLU A 85 11.06 20.82 8.13
N THR A 86 10.86 19.56 8.48
CA THR A 86 11.34 18.92 9.71
C THR A 86 11.96 17.57 9.35
N ALA A 87 12.98 17.15 10.11
CA ALA A 87 13.52 15.80 9.98
C ALA A 87 12.53 14.77 10.53
N TYR A 88 12.46 13.61 9.91
CA TYR A 88 11.70 12.46 10.42
C TYR A 88 12.61 11.23 10.45
N GLU A 89 12.21 10.25 11.26
CA GLU A 89 12.81 8.93 11.35
C GLU A 89 11.71 7.88 11.37
N GLU A 90 11.83 6.84 10.55
CA GLU A 90 10.93 5.69 10.51
C GLU A 90 11.76 4.41 10.61
N ILE A 91 11.24 3.39 11.31
CA ILE A 91 11.90 2.08 11.43
C ILE A 91 11.03 1.07 10.71
N TRP A 92 11.64 0.35 9.79
CA TRP A 92 11.01 -0.65 8.93
C TRP A 92 11.49 -2.05 9.29
N ASP A 93 10.55 -2.96 9.51
CA ASP A 93 10.80 -4.39 9.59
C ASP A 93 10.47 -5.04 8.25
N ASP A 94 11.45 -5.73 7.67
CA ASP A 94 11.25 -6.50 6.43
C ASP A 94 10.58 -7.85 6.73
N GLU A 95 9.62 -8.23 5.89
CA GLU A 95 9.01 -9.56 5.91
C GLU A 95 9.18 -10.25 4.56
N GLU A 96 9.66 -11.49 4.58
CA GLU A 96 9.76 -12.31 3.37
C GLU A 96 8.36 -12.63 2.80
N PRO A 97 8.09 -12.33 1.51
CA PRO A 97 6.81 -12.62 0.88
C PRO A 97 6.52 -14.12 0.88
N ALA A 98 5.45 -14.53 1.58
CA ALA A 98 4.98 -15.91 1.59
C ALA A 98 3.83 -16.14 0.59
N PRO A 99 3.79 -17.30 -0.11
CA PRO A 99 2.68 -17.64 -1.00
C PRO A 99 1.37 -17.85 -0.23
N THR A 100 0.25 -17.82 -0.96
CA THR A 100 -1.11 -17.94 -0.40
C THR A 100 -1.85 -19.14 -0.99
N ALA A 101 -3.01 -18.94 -1.60
CA ALA A 101 -3.67 -19.92 -2.47
C ALA A 101 -2.93 -20.13 -3.81
N SER A 102 -1.99 -19.25 -4.15
CA SER A 102 -1.12 -19.37 -5.32
C SER A 102 0.35 -19.14 -4.97
N GLU A 103 1.24 -19.71 -5.79
CA GLU A 103 2.70 -19.52 -5.71
C GLU A 103 3.15 -18.12 -6.18
N GLN A 104 2.34 -17.43 -6.99
CA GLN A 104 2.59 -16.04 -7.38
C GLN A 104 2.56 -15.17 -6.12
N VAL A 105 3.64 -14.45 -5.82
CA VAL A 105 3.72 -13.64 -4.59
C VAL A 105 3.45 -12.17 -4.84
N CYS A 106 3.58 -11.70 -6.09
CA CYS A 106 3.29 -10.31 -6.44
C CYS A 106 2.18 -10.21 -7.49
N ALA A 107 1.26 -9.29 -7.27
CA ALA A 107 0.36 -8.80 -8.30
C ALA A 107 0.01 -7.33 -8.02
N VAL A 108 0.11 -6.47 -9.04
CA VAL A 108 -0.31 -5.07 -8.98
C VAL A 108 -1.48 -4.87 -9.93
N LEU A 109 -2.60 -4.38 -9.40
CA LEU A 109 -3.80 -4.05 -10.16
C LEU A 109 -3.99 -2.53 -10.12
N ARG A 110 -4.23 -1.95 -11.29
CA ARG A 110 -4.39 -0.52 -11.48
C ARG A 110 -5.77 -0.20 -12.07
N TYR A 111 -6.37 0.87 -11.60
CA TYR A 111 -7.56 1.47 -12.20
C TYR A 111 -7.30 2.95 -12.44
N GLU A 112 -7.66 3.44 -13.62
CA GLU A 112 -7.59 4.86 -13.95
C GLU A 112 -8.71 5.20 -14.93
N GLU A 113 -9.62 6.08 -14.52
CA GLU A 113 -10.70 6.60 -15.35
C GLU A 113 -11.03 8.04 -14.95
N GLY A 114 -10.79 8.98 -15.86
CA GLY A 114 -10.93 10.41 -15.57
C GLY A 114 -10.05 10.82 -14.37
N PRO A 115 -10.60 11.48 -13.33
CA PRO A 115 -9.84 11.86 -12.14
C PRO A 115 -9.68 10.73 -11.12
N THR A 116 -10.27 9.55 -11.38
CA THR A 116 -10.25 8.45 -10.42
C THR A 116 -9.04 7.58 -10.65
N ARG A 117 -8.27 7.34 -9.59
CA ARG A 117 -7.08 6.49 -9.60
C ARG A 117 -7.17 5.48 -8.48
N GLY A 118 -6.80 4.25 -8.77
CA GLY A 118 -6.73 3.16 -7.82
C GLY A 118 -5.52 2.28 -8.04
N LEU A 119 -4.89 1.86 -6.95
CA LEU A 119 -3.83 0.87 -6.96
C LEU A 119 -4.10 -0.20 -5.89
N VAL A 120 -4.00 -1.46 -6.28
CA VAL A 120 -3.98 -2.61 -5.37
C VAL A 120 -2.65 -3.32 -5.56
N VAL A 121 -1.95 -3.54 -4.47
CA VAL A 121 -0.69 -4.30 -4.44
C VAL A 121 -0.91 -5.51 -3.55
N ARG A 122 -0.73 -6.70 -4.13
CA ARG A 122 -0.45 -7.92 -3.37
C ARG A 122 1.05 -8.13 -3.31
N LEU A 123 1.56 -8.35 -2.10
CA LEU A 123 2.91 -8.85 -1.86
C LEU A 123 2.86 -9.94 -0.78
N GLY A 124 3.19 -11.17 -1.18
CA GLY A 124 3.09 -12.36 -0.35
C GLY A 124 1.68 -12.55 0.21
N ARG A 125 1.60 -12.58 1.54
CA ARG A 125 0.37 -12.78 2.33
C ARG A 125 -0.47 -11.52 2.52
N TYR A 126 -0.01 -10.36 2.03
CA TYR A 126 -0.70 -9.08 2.20
C TYR A 126 -1.25 -8.59 0.87
N SER A 127 -2.44 -8.00 0.91
CA SER A 127 -2.95 -7.18 -0.18
C SER A 127 -3.51 -5.88 0.36
N GLN A 128 -3.01 -4.77 -0.15
CA GLN A 128 -3.43 -3.43 0.22
C GLN A 128 -3.93 -2.69 -1.01
N GLY A 129 -5.05 -2.00 -0.86
CA GLY A 129 -5.66 -1.24 -1.93
C GLY A 129 -5.97 0.17 -1.50
N PHE A 130 -5.78 1.12 -2.42
CA PHE A 130 -6.09 2.52 -2.22
C PHE A 130 -6.68 3.11 -3.50
N VAL A 131 -7.84 3.76 -3.39
CA VAL A 131 -8.50 4.47 -4.48
C VAL A 131 -8.88 5.87 -4.03
N ARG A 132 -8.75 6.83 -4.96
CA ARG A 132 -9.22 8.20 -4.82
C ARG A 132 -10.13 8.55 -5.98
N SER A 133 -11.33 9.00 -5.65
CA SER A 133 -12.37 9.45 -6.57
C SER A 133 -12.71 10.91 -6.27
N GLY A 134 -11.94 11.84 -6.85
CA GLY A 134 -12.07 13.27 -6.53
C GLY A 134 -11.63 13.59 -5.10
N GLN A 135 -12.59 13.91 -4.22
CA GLN A 135 -12.34 14.17 -2.79
C GLN A 135 -12.52 12.92 -1.92
N GLU A 136 -13.19 11.90 -2.43
CA GLU A 136 -13.46 10.67 -1.69
C GLU A 136 -12.29 9.69 -1.81
N ILE A 137 -12.02 8.98 -0.73
CA ILE A 137 -11.02 7.91 -0.69
C ILE A 137 -11.62 6.63 -0.13
N SER A 138 -11.12 5.49 -0.61
CA SER A 138 -11.39 4.18 -0.02
C SER A 138 -10.12 3.35 -0.01
N LEU A 139 -9.93 2.57 1.05
CA LEU A 139 -8.78 1.70 1.20
C LEU A 139 -9.12 0.43 1.96
N GLU A 140 -8.38 -0.63 1.66
CA GLU A 140 -8.51 -1.90 2.34
C GLU A 140 -7.14 -2.54 2.58
N ARG A 141 -7.04 -3.31 3.67
CA ARG A 141 -5.96 -4.26 3.91
C ARG A 141 -6.56 -5.64 4.10
N TRP A 142 -6.00 -6.60 3.40
CA TRP A 142 -6.32 -8.01 3.49
C TRP A 142 -5.07 -8.81 3.80
N GLU A 143 -5.25 -9.86 4.59
CA GLU A 143 -4.17 -10.73 5.06
C GLU A 143 -4.57 -12.19 4.85
N TRP A 144 -3.65 -12.99 4.34
CA TRP A 144 -3.81 -14.43 4.28
C TRP A 144 -3.54 -15.05 5.66
N LYS A 145 -4.59 -15.59 6.30
CA LYS A 145 -4.54 -16.19 7.63
C LYS A 145 -5.28 -17.52 7.62
N ARG A 146 -4.65 -18.57 8.14
CA ARG A 146 -5.27 -19.91 8.29
C ARG A 146 -5.93 -20.39 6.98
N SER A 147 -5.21 -20.25 5.87
CA SER A 147 -5.64 -20.66 4.53
C SER A 147 -6.85 -19.91 3.95
N GLN A 148 -7.09 -18.68 4.39
CA GLN A 148 -8.14 -17.82 3.85
C GLN A 148 -7.71 -16.35 3.85
N ALA A 149 -8.27 -15.58 2.92
CA ALA A 149 -8.11 -14.13 2.91
C ALA A 149 -9.05 -13.49 3.95
N VAL A 150 -8.47 -12.72 4.87
CA VAL A 150 -9.18 -12.01 5.93
C VAL A 150 -8.95 -10.52 5.75
N ARG A 151 -10.02 -9.74 5.54
CA ARG A 151 -9.93 -8.28 5.57
C ARG A 151 -9.57 -7.87 7.00
N THR A 152 -8.56 -7.04 7.17
CA THR A 152 -8.14 -6.51 8.49
C THR A 152 -8.37 -5.02 8.62
N VAL A 153 -8.45 -4.29 7.51
CA VAL A 153 -8.82 -2.86 7.47
C VAL A 153 -9.76 -2.61 6.31
N ARG A 154 -10.78 -1.78 6.55
CA ARG A 154 -11.62 -1.16 5.52
C ARG A 154 -11.92 0.27 5.92
N MET A 155 -11.74 1.21 5.00
CA MET A 155 -12.22 2.59 5.14
C MET A 155 -12.80 3.04 3.80
N GLY A 156 -13.83 3.88 3.84
CA GLY A 156 -14.55 4.33 2.64
C GLY A 156 -15.58 3.32 2.13
N GLN A 157 -16.13 3.58 0.95
CA GLN A 157 -17.30 2.87 0.41
C GLN A 157 -17.00 2.03 -0.82
N GLU A 158 -15.90 2.29 -1.54
CA GLU A 158 -15.62 1.56 -2.77
C GLU A 158 -15.24 0.09 -2.51
N GLU A 159 -15.50 -0.75 -3.50
CA GLU A 159 -15.05 -2.14 -3.53
C GLU A 159 -13.72 -2.24 -4.28
N LEU A 160 -12.73 -2.89 -3.66
CA LEU A 160 -11.40 -3.06 -4.22
C LEU A 160 -11.10 -4.55 -4.43
N PRO A 161 -10.35 -4.94 -5.47
CA PRO A 161 -10.06 -6.34 -5.79
C PRO A 161 -8.99 -6.98 -4.87
N CYS A 162 -8.81 -6.51 -3.63
CA CYS A 162 -7.74 -6.95 -2.73
C CYS A 162 -7.88 -8.43 -2.31
N LYS A 163 -9.11 -8.88 -2.05
CA LYS A 163 -9.36 -10.30 -1.75
C LYS A 163 -9.01 -11.19 -2.95
N GLN A 164 -9.49 -10.81 -4.13
CA GLN A 164 -9.23 -11.51 -5.38
C GLN A 164 -7.72 -11.58 -5.67
N ALA A 165 -7.00 -10.49 -5.37
CA ALA A 165 -5.54 -10.44 -5.50
C ALA A 165 -4.86 -11.58 -4.70
N LEU A 166 -5.31 -11.87 -3.47
CA LEU A 166 -4.77 -12.94 -2.62
C LEU A 166 -5.20 -14.35 -3.02
N GLU A 167 -6.37 -14.52 -3.65
CA GLU A 167 -6.97 -15.83 -3.92
C GLU A 167 -6.65 -16.38 -5.31
N ARG A 168 -6.13 -15.55 -6.21
CA ARG A 168 -5.93 -15.89 -7.62
C ARG A 168 -4.50 -15.63 -8.07
N ALA A 169 -4.09 -16.35 -9.10
CA ALA A 169 -2.92 -16.01 -9.89
C ALA A 169 -3.35 -15.26 -11.16
N TYR A 170 -2.57 -14.28 -11.56
CA TYR A 170 -2.85 -13.40 -12.69
C TYR A 170 -1.75 -13.44 -13.75
N ARG A 171 -2.12 -13.00 -14.95
CA ARG A 171 -1.20 -12.62 -16.03
C ARG A 171 -1.28 -11.11 -16.26
N LEU A 172 -0.20 -10.56 -16.78
CA LEU A 172 -0.16 -9.16 -17.19
C LEU A 172 -1.29 -8.86 -18.20
N GLY A 173 -2.05 -7.79 -17.95
CA GLY A 173 -3.18 -7.37 -18.78
C GLY A 173 -4.53 -7.97 -18.39
N ASP A 174 -4.56 -8.97 -17.49
CA ASP A 174 -5.81 -9.53 -16.97
C ASP A 174 -6.71 -8.43 -16.38
N GLN A 175 -8.02 -8.60 -16.55
CA GLN A 175 -9.02 -7.67 -16.05
C GLN A 175 -9.77 -8.25 -14.84
N VAL A 176 -10.00 -7.42 -13.83
CA VAL A 176 -10.69 -7.81 -12.58
C VAL A 176 -11.79 -6.80 -12.27
N LEU A 177 -13.03 -7.28 -12.21
CA LEU A 177 -14.17 -6.46 -11.81
C LEU A 177 -14.27 -6.42 -10.27
N ALA A 178 -14.39 -5.21 -9.71
CA ALA A 178 -14.73 -4.96 -8.30
C ALA A 178 -15.68 -3.76 -8.24
N GLY A 179 -16.86 -3.93 -7.63
CA GLY A 179 -17.96 -2.98 -7.75
C GLY A 179 -18.29 -2.68 -9.22
N SER A 180 -18.27 -1.40 -9.58
CA SER A 180 -18.46 -0.91 -10.95
C SER A 180 -17.16 -0.72 -11.74
N LYS A 181 -16.00 -1.01 -11.15
CA LYS A 181 -14.68 -0.69 -11.73
C LYS A 181 -14.00 -1.94 -12.27
N THR A 182 -13.45 -1.83 -13.49
CA THR A 182 -12.63 -2.89 -14.09
C THR A 182 -11.15 -2.53 -13.97
N TRP A 183 -10.43 -3.29 -13.15
CA TRP A 183 -9.02 -3.11 -12.84
C TRP A 183 -8.15 -3.92 -13.78
N THR A 184 -7.01 -3.37 -14.20
CA THR A 184 -6.03 -4.06 -15.05
C THR A 184 -4.85 -4.52 -14.22
N VAL A 185 -4.41 -5.78 -14.40
CA VAL A 185 -3.16 -6.28 -13.83
C VAL A 185 -1.99 -5.68 -14.61
N VAL A 186 -1.12 -4.95 -13.93
CA VAL A 186 0.01 -4.20 -14.53
C VAL A 186 1.38 -4.73 -14.10
N GLU A 187 1.44 -5.59 -13.09
CA GLU A 187 2.68 -6.24 -12.65
C GLU A 187 2.35 -7.60 -12.00
N VAL A 188 3.23 -8.59 -12.19
CA VAL A 188 3.18 -9.90 -11.54
C VAL A 188 4.59 -10.43 -11.30
N ALA A 189 4.81 -11.17 -10.19
CA ALA A 189 6.02 -11.94 -9.92
C ALA A 189 5.70 -13.24 -9.16
#